data_AF-A0A2P4ZD72-F1
#
_entry.id   AF-A0A2P4ZD72-F1
#
_cell.length_a   1.000
_cell.length_b   1.000
_cell.length_c   1.000
_cell.angle_alpha   90.00
_cell.angle_beta   90.00
_cell.angle_gamma   90.00
#
_symmetry.space_group_name_H-M   'P 1'
#
loop_
_entity.id
_entity.type
_entity.pdbx_description
1 polymer ?
#
loop_
_entity_poly.entity_id
_entity_poly.type
_entity_poly.pdbx_seq_one_letter_code
_entity_poly.pdbx_strand_id
1 'polypeptide(L)'
;MANNDLEIRCPDSASGNTEGFSGYQWNYYSSLEHGPLRSRADSFLASVNWAALLEYAAEKNNGVSCMLLSDIGLGYNHMVRIIQFSDGNQWVARLRLPPLVESDTSKDALETTEIREYSTICFLRQRTRIPTPEIHAIEERSDCKMKPPFMLMDCLRGNVGMDLSMTVPPQYKKAFLRDLAKIHVQLSTVLLPKIGTIVSVNADGSYHQGPIPGLGGPFDTATEFFQAWANKTKFGMTDEQLREACGPYAAEIIPSVSSFAKSIGELADTLSVRDDGPFPLCHGDFGHNNIIVDDQYHILSVIDWEMAFAGPWEIFGDFPLTLSIIPPAIDAPWNYNEDGSPKSADLVEQFADQKWYIEAVKLEENRHQGNTHYLSEALENPKRQQLATAMRLYQDGNIGTYSKLKDKFMAQA
;
A
#
# COMPACT_ATOMS: atom_id res chain seq x y z
N MET A 1 3.04 7.71 -29.59
CA MET A 1 3.47 9.01 -29.06
C MET A 1 2.25 9.64 -28.42
N ALA A 2 2.41 10.13 -27.18
CA ALA A 2 1.40 10.36 -26.13
C ALA A 2 1.15 9.13 -25.23
N ASN A 3 2.22 8.65 -24.56
CA ASN A 3 2.11 7.81 -23.36
C ASN A 3 1.62 8.69 -22.21
N ASN A 4 0.48 8.36 -21.61
CA ASN A 4 0.06 8.87 -20.31
C ASN A 4 0.42 7.85 -19.21
N ASP A 5 1.65 7.34 -19.29
CA ASP A 5 2.28 6.68 -18.16
C ASP A 5 2.66 7.78 -17.17
N LEU A 6 1.99 7.83 -16.03
CA LEU A 6 2.59 8.40 -14.82
C LEU A 6 3.68 7.42 -14.32
N GLU A 7 4.65 7.10 -15.20
CA GLU A 7 6.00 6.78 -14.75
C GLU A 7 6.51 8.07 -14.12
N ILE A 8 6.57 8.10 -12.79
CA ILE A 8 7.29 9.11 -12.05
C ILE A 8 8.77 8.95 -12.43
N ARG A 9 9.19 9.60 -13.52
CA ARG A 9 10.60 9.81 -13.82
C ARG A 9 11.11 10.88 -12.87
N CYS A 10 11.74 10.45 -11.79
CA CYS A 10 12.60 11.32 -11.00
C CYS A 10 13.77 11.81 -11.88
N PRO A 11 14.18 13.08 -11.76
CA PRO A 11 15.38 13.55 -12.43
C PRO A 11 16.62 12.84 -11.87
N ASP A 12 17.47 12.34 -12.77
CA ASP A 12 18.80 11.83 -12.46
C ASP A 12 19.60 12.90 -11.70
N SER A 13 19.68 12.77 -10.38
CA SER A 13 20.70 13.40 -9.56
C SER A 13 21.46 12.32 -8.81
N ALA A 14 22.29 11.59 -9.57
CA ALA A 14 23.37 10.80 -9.02
C ALA A 14 24.43 11.75 -8.43
N SER A 15 24.16 12.26 -7.24
CA SER A 15 25.18 12.68 -6.29
C SER A 15 24.92 11.90 -5.01
N GLY A 16 25.80 10.94 -4.71
CA GLY A 16 25.78 10.21 -3.45
C GLY A 16 25.93 11.17 -2.28
N ASN A 17 24.80 11.62 -1.73
CA ASN A 17 24.78 12.35 -0.47
C ASN A 17 24.84 11.31 0.65
N THR A 18 26.05 11.13 1.16
CA THR A 18 26.36 10.42 2.42
C THR A 18 26.03 11.27 3.66
N GLU A 19 25.29 12.36 3.51
CA GLU A 19 24.84 13.17 4.65
C GLU A 19 23.48 12.65 5.12
N GLY A 20 23.42 12.15 6.35
CA GLY A 20 22.15 11.77 6.98
C GLY A 20 21.16 12.94 6.93
N PHE A 21 19.90 12.67 6.62
CA PHE A 21 18.87 13.70 6.61
C PHE A 21 18.55 14.09 8.05
N SER A 22 19.08 15.23 8.50
CA SER A 22 18.84 15.77 9.86
C SER A 22 17.42 16.32 10.06
N GLY A 23 16.45 16.00 9.21
CA GLY A 23 15.09 16.53 9.24
C GLY A 23 14.18 15.94 8.16
N TYR A 24 13.02 16.56 7.96
CA TYR A 24 12.05 16.18 6.94
C TYR A 24 12.57 16.52 5.55
N GLN A 25 12.41 15.60 4.60
CA GLN A 25 12.76 15.73 3.19
C GLN A 25 11.49 15.83 2.33
N TRP A 26 10.44 16.45 2.88
CA TRP A 26 9.11 16.60 2.27
C TRP A 26 9.13 17.60 1.12
N ASN A 27 9.79 17.21 0.03
CA ASN A 27 10.04 18.06 -1.13
C ASN A 27 9.06 17.74 -2.28
N TYR A 28 8.21 16.71 -2.14
CA TYR A 28 7.34 16.30 -3.23
C TYR A 28 6.39 17.43 -3.66
N TYR A 29 5.71 18.08 -2.72
CA TYR A 29 4.83 19.22 -3.02
C TYR A 29 5.55 20.33 -3.79
N SER A 30 6.76 20.72 -3.36
CA SER A 30 7.52 21.79 -4.01
C SER A 30 8.09 21.38 -5.36
N SER A 31 8.39 20.09 -5.57
CA SER A 31 8.88 19.53 -6.82
C SER A 31 7.82 19.35 -7.92
N LEU A 32 6.53 19.35 -7.55
CA LEU A 32 5.45 19.17 -8.52
C LEU A 32 5.44 20.28 -9.58
N GLU A 33 5.54 19.86 -10.84
CA GLU A 33 5.36 20.74 -12.00
C GLU A 33 3.93 21.25 -12.12
N HIS A 34 3.72 22.32 -12.90
CA HIS A 34 2.38 22.81 -13.19
C HIS A 34 1.55 21.74 -13.90
N GLY A 35 0.43 21.38 -13.29
CA GLY A 35 -0.46 20.35 -13.80
C GLY A 35 -1.58 20.03 -12.81
N PRO A 36 -2.45 19.04 -13.13
CA PRO A 36 -3.63 18.72 -12.33
C PRO A 36 -3.31 18.42 -10.87
N LEU A 37 -2.21 17.69 -10.60
CA LEU A 37 -1.78 17.35 -9.23
C LEU A 37 -1.37 18.60 -8.44
N ARG A 38 -0.56 19.47 -9.04
CA ARG A 38 -0.14 20.72 -8.38
C ARG A 38 -1.32 21.65 -8.14
N SER A 39 -2.18 21.82 -9.14
CA SER A 39 -3.38 22.66 -9.03
C SER A 39 -4.37 22.13 -7.98
N ARG A 40 -4.54 20.80 -7.87
CA ARG A 40 -5.33 20.16 -6.82
C ARG A 40 -4.76 20.46 -5.43
N ALA A 41 -3.44 20.29 -5.25
CA ALA A 41 -2.78 20.54 -3.98
C ALA A 41 -2.83 22.02 -3.57
N ASP A 42 -2.56 22.95 -4.50
CA ASP A 42 -2.58 24.39 -4.24
C ASP A 42 -3.98 24.88 -3.88
N SER A 43 -5.00 24.45 -4.63
CA SER A 43 -6.40 24.83 -4.38
C SER A 43 -6.87 24.30 -3.03
N PHE A 44 -6.44 23.09 -2.66
CA PHE A 44 -6.74 22.50 -1.37
C PHE A 44 -6.04 23.23 -0.22
N LEU A 45 -4.74 23.48 -0.33
CA LEU A 45 -3.97 24.22 0.68
C LEU A 45 -4.60 25.58 1.01
N ALA A 46 -5.13 26.26 -0.01
CA ALA A 46 -5.81 27.54 0.13
C ALA A 46 -7.24 27.45 0.70
N SER A 47 -7.90 26.30 0.59
CA SER A 47 -9.30 26.13 1.03
C SER A 47 -9.44 25.71 2.49
N VAL A 48 -8.40 25.09 3.07
CA VAL A 48 -8.38 24.63 4.47
C VAL A 48 -8.41 25.81 5.44
N ASN A 49 -9.29 25.76 6.45
CA ASN A 49 -9.30 26.72 7.55
C ASN A 49 -8.26 26.34 8.62
N TRP A 50 -6.99 26.69 8.38
CA TRP A 50 -5.88 26.38 9.28
C TRP A 50 -6.03 26.96 10.68
N ALA A 51 -6.65 28.15 10.82
CA ALA A 51 -6.87 28.76 12.13
C ALA A 51 -7.81 27.90 12.99
N ALA A 52 -8.94 27.46 12.43
CA ALA A 52 -9.87 26.58 13.12
C ALA A 52 -9.24 25.22 13.46
N LEU A 53 -8.38 24.68 12.58
CA LEU A 53 -7.66 23.43 12.84
C LEU A 53 -6.68 23.57 14.02
N LEU A 54 -5.96 24.70 14.12
CA LEU A 54 -5.08 24.97 15.25
C LEU A 54 -5.85 25.17 16.55
N GLU A 55 -7.00 25.84 16.52
CA GLU A 55 -7.90 25.94 17.69
C GLU A 55 -8.35 24.56 18.17
N TYR A 56 -8.75 23.69 17.24
CA TYR A 56 -9.15 22.32 17.54
C TYR A 56 -7.98 21.50 18.10
N ALA A 57 -6.80 21.58 17.49
CA ALA A 57 -5.61 20.89 17.97
C ALA A 57 -5.21 21.34 19.38
N ALA A 58 -5.27 22.64 19.66
CA ALA A 58 -5.05 23.19 21.00
C ALA A 58 -6.08 22.65 22.00
N GLU A 59 -7.37 22.62 21.66
CA GLU A 59 -8.42 22.03 22.51
C GLU A 59 -8.12 20.57 22.85
N LYS A 60 -7.74 19.78 21.84
CA LYS A 60 -7.37 18.36 22.02
C LYS A 60 -6.09 18.16 22.82
N ASN A 61 -5.19 19.13 22.80
CA ASN A 61 -3.99 19.14 23.63
C ASN A 61 -4.13 20.00 24.89
N ASN A 62 -5.27 19.91 25.61
CA ASN A 62 -5.50 20.57 26.90
C ASN A 62 -5.33 22.10 26.89
N GLY A 63 -5.60 22.76 25.76
CA GLY A 63 -5.48 24.20 25.59
C GLY A 63 -4.05 24.72 25.34
N VAL A 64 -3.08 23.83 25.10
CA VAL A 64 -1.70 24.24 24.77
C VAL A 64 -1.71 24.96 23.42
N SER A 65 -1.16 26.17 23.38
CA SER A 65 -1.10 26.95 22.15
C SER A 65 -0.15 26.30 21.14
N CYS A 66 -0.49 26.40 19.86
CA CYS A 66 0.25 25.79 18.77
C CYS A 66 0.30 26.67 17.52
N MET A 67 1.26 26.35 16.65
CA MET A 67 1.45 26.98 15.34
C MET A 67 1.70 25.93 14.27
N LEU A 68 1.44 26.29 13.02
CA LEU A 68 1.71 25.44 11.86
C LEU A 68 3.12 25.71 11.34
N LEU A 69 3.91 24.67 11.09
CA LEU A 69 5.21 24.80 10.44
C LEU A 69 5.07 24.89 8.93
N SER A 70 6.10 25.40 8.25
CA SER A 70 6.10 25.61 6.79
C SER A 70 6.12 24.32 5.98
N ASP A 71 6.63 23.24 6.55
CA ASP A 71 6.78 21.95 5.88
C ASP A 71 5.43 21.39 5.41
N ILE A 72 5.42 20.84 4.20
CA ILE A 72 4.25 20.26 3.56
C ILE A 72 4.62 18.88 3.02
N GLY A 73 4.13 17.85 3.70
CA GLY A 73 4.13 16.49 3.16
C GLY A 73 2.94 16.35 2.22
N LEU A 74 3.13 15.60 1.13
CA LEU A 74 2.08 15.35 0.15
C LEU A 74 2.19 13.91 -0.35
N GLY A 75 1.08 13.17 -0.23
CA GLY A 75 0.89 11.89 -0.91
C GLY A 75 -0.15 12.03 -2.02
N TYR A 76 -0.59 10.90 -2.58
CA TYR A 76 -1.60 10.90 -3.64
C TYR A 76 -2.98 11.36 -3.14
N ASN A 77 -3.38 10.91 -1.94
CA ASN A 77 -4.69 11.19 -1.36
C ASN A 77 -4.65 12.19 -0.21
N HIS A 78 -3.50 12.48 0.38
CA HIS A 78 -3.42 13.29 1.60
C HIS A 78 -2.37 14.38 1.53
N MET A 79 -2.66 15.48 2.21
CA MET A 79 -1.70 16.53 2.54
C MET A 79 -1.40 16.49 4.04
N VAL A 80 -0.14 16.73 4.38
CA VAL A 80 0.39 16.57 5.73
C VAL A 80 1.05 17.87 6.18
N ARG A 81 0.69 18.36 7.36
CA ARG A 81 1.30 19.57 7.97
C ARG A 81 1.70 19.31 9.41
N ILE A 82 2.81 19.91 9.83
CA ILE A 82 3.29 19.80 11.22
C ILE A 82 2.69 20.91 12.06
N ILE A 83 2.10 20.53 13.19
CA ILE A 83 1.64 21.41 14.25
C ILE A 83 2.69 21.37 15.37
N GLN A 84 3.30 22.52 15.66
CA GLN A 84 4.22 22.69 16.78
C GLN A 84 3.48 23.31 17.96
N PHE A 85 3.45 22.59 19.09
CA PHE A 85 2.94 23.09 20.35
C PHE A 85 4.01 23.85 21.13
N SER A 86 3.57 24.80 21.97
CA SER A 86 4.45 25.64 22.80
C SER A 86 5.17 24.87 23.91
N ASP A 87 4.70 23.67 24.26
CA ASP A 87 5.35 22.74 25.18
C ASP A 87 6.50 21.93 24.53
N GLY A 88 6.73 22.13 23.23
CA GLY A 88 7.76 21.44 22.45
C GLY A 88 7.25 20.20 21.71
N ASN A 89 6.05 19.70 22.01
CA ASN A 89 5.47 18.56 21.31
C ASN A 89 5.09 18.91 19.86
N GLN A 90 5.14 17.92 18.98
CA GLN A 90 4.74 18.05 17.58
C GLN A 90 3.69 17.01 17.22
N TRP A 91 2.61 17.45 16.58
CA TRP A 91 1.65 16.58 15.92
C TRP A 91 1.67 16.81 14.41
N VAL A 92 1.14 15.83 13.70
CA VAL A 92 0.88 15.91 12.27
C VAL A 92 -0.63 16.03 12.07
N ALA A 93 -1.05 17.00 11.26
CA ALA A 93 -2.37 17.01 10.64
C ALA A 93 -2.27 16.35 9.27
N ARG A 94 -2.94 15.20 9.11
CA ARG A 94 -3.12 14.50 7.83
C ARG A 94 -4.53 14.77 7.33
N LEU A 95 -4.65 15.43 6.18
CA LEU A 95 -5.92 15.89 5.62
C LEU A 95 -6.18 15.23 4.28
N ARG A 96 -7.41 14.76 4.06
CA ARG A 96 -7.83 14.12 2.81
C ARG A 96 -8.00 15.16 1.70
N LEU A 97 -7.27 15.01 0.60
CA LEU A 97 -7.43 15.80 -0.62
C LEU A 97 -8.77 15.45 -1.30
N PRO A 98 -9.44 16.40 -1.96
CA PRO A 98 -10.60 16.11 -2.81
C PRO A 98 -10.20 15.16 -3.95
N PRO A 99 -11.09 14.33 -4.51
CA PRO A 99 -10.75 13.46 -5.64
C PRO A 99 -10.17 14.24 -6.83
N LEU A 100 -9.20 13.66 -7.55
CA LEU A 100 -8.59 14.28 -8.73
C LEU A 100 -9.55 14.32 -9.93
N VAL A 101 -10.43 13.32 -10.02
CA VAL A 101 -11.51 13.23 -11.02
C VAL A 101 -12.81 13.10 -10.24
N GLU A 102 -13.86 13.83 -10.66
CA GLU A 102 -15.20 13.59 -10.14
C GLU A 102 -15.64 12.18 -10.53
N SER A 103 -15.58 11.25 -9.59
CA SER A 103 -16.11 9.89 -9.74
C SER A 103 -17.45 9.77 -9.02
N ASP A 104 -18.35 8.95 -9.57
CA ASP A 104 -19.65 8.59 -8.97
C ASP A 104 -19.54 7.83 -7.63
N THR A 105 -18.34 7.66 -7.07
CA THR A 105 -18.15 7.21 -5.70
C THR A 105 -18.91 8.14 -4.76
N SER A 106 -19.88 7.59 -4.03
CA SER A 106 -20.66 8.36 -3.07
C SER A 106 -19.73 9.02 -2.05
N LYS A 107 -20.05 10.25 -1.65
CA LYS A 107 -19.32 10.97 -0.59
C LYS A 107 -19.19 10.11 0.68
N ASP A 108 -20.21 9.32 0.99
CA ASP A 108 -20.25 8.34 2.09
C ASP A 108 -19.11 7.30 2.02
N ALA A 109 -18.69 6.87 0.82
CA ALA A 109 -17.61 5.91 0.66
C ALA A 109 -16.23 6.51 1.01
N LEU A 110 -16.03 7.80 0.71
CA LEU A 110 -14.81 8.53 1.08
C LEU A 110 -14.78 8.84 2.58
N GLU A 111 -15.90 9.27 3.16
CA GLU A 111 -16.00 9.57 4.59
C GLU A 111 -15.77 8.34 5.48
N THR A 112 -16.18 7.15 5.02
CA THR A 112 -15.93 5.89 5.76
C THR A 112 -14.49 5.39 5.68
N THR A 113 -13.63 5.96 4.84
CA THR A 113 -12.24 5.49 4.65
C THR A 113 -11.34 5.88 5.82
N GLU A 114 -11.40 7.13 6.27
CA GLU A 114 -10.58 7.61 7.41
C GLU A 114 -10.94 6.88 8.72
N ILE A 115 -12.22 6.54 8.91
CA ILE A 115 -12.71 5.76 10.07
C ILE A 115 -12.17 4.33 10.05
N ARG A 116 -12.13 3.70 8.87
CA ARG A 116 -11.56 2.35 8.71
C ARG A 116 -10.07 2.35 8.98
N GLU A 117 -9.35 3.37 8.52
CA GLU A 117 -7.93 3.52 8.80
C GLU A 117 -7.69 3.66 10.32
N TYR A 118 -8.40 4.59 10.97
CA TYR A 118 -8.35 4.77 12.43
C TYR A 118 -8.67 3.46 13.18
N SER A 119 -9.75 2.79 12.80
CA SER A 119 -10.18 1.53 13.42
C SER A 119 -9.11 0.45 13.26
N THR A 120 -8.45 0.37 12.10
CA THR A 120 -7.36 -0.57 11.85
C THR A 120 -6.14 -0.26 12.71
N ILE A 121 -5.75 1.01 12.81
CA ILE A 121 -4.64 1.44 13.68
C ILE A 121 -4.93 1.08 15.15
N CYS A 122 -6.14 1.39 15.65
CA CYS A 122 -6.55 1.01 17.00
C CYS A 122 -6.51 -0.50 17.22
N PHE A 123 -7.01 -1.28 16.25
CA PHE A 123 -7.02 -2.73 16.30
C PHE A 123 -5.61 -3.32 16.39
N LEU A 124 -4.68 -2.82 15.58
CA LEU A 124 -3.28 -3.24 15.53
C LEU A 124 -2.52 -2.92 16.81
N ARG A 125 -2.68 -1.69 17.35
CA ARG A 125 -2.02 -1.25 18.58
C ARG A 125 -2.40 -2.11 19.79
N GLN A 126 -3.61 -2.65 19.81
CA GLN A 126 -4.08 -3.53 20.89
C GLN A 126 -3.50 -4.96 20.80
N ARG A 127 -3.05 -5.39 19.62
CA ARG A 127 -2.76 -6.81 19.31
C ARG A 127 -1.32 -7.09 18.90
N THR A 128 -0.59 -6.07 18.49
CA THR A 128 0.74 -6.20 17.91
C THR A 128 1.71 -5.20 18.53
N ARG A 129 3.00 -5.35 18.20
CA ARG A 129 4.04 -4.36 18.47
C ARG A 129 4.47 -3.66 17.19
N ILE A 130 3.65 -3.71 16.14
CA ILE A 130 3.90 -2.99 14.90
C ILE A 130 3.86 -1.49 15.24
N PRO A 131 4.91 -0.73 14.90
CA PRO A 131 4.92 0.68 15.18
C PRO A 131 3.90 1.39 14.27
N THR A 132 2.97 2.10 14.87
CA THR A 132 1.99 2.97 14.21
C THR A 132 1.97 4.31 14.94
N PRO A 133 1.64 5.44 14.28
CA PRO A 133 1.49 6.71 14.98
C PRO A 133 0.34 6.61 16.00
N GLU A 134 0.47 7.28 17.14
CA GLU A 134 -0.68 7.50 18.00
C GLU A 134 -1.62 8.52 17.36
N ILE A 135 -2.92 8.25 17.44
CA ILE A 135 -3.96 9.14 16.91
C ILE A 135 -4.54 9.94 18.07
N HIS A 136 -4.33 11.25 18.04
CA HIS A 136 -4.77 12.18 19.09
C HIS A 136 -6.22 12.64 18.87
N ALA A 137 -6.62 12.79 17.61
CA ALA A 137 -7.99 13.14 17.24
C ALA A 137 -8.30 12.79 15.78
N ILE A 138 -9.58 12.60 15.49
CA ILE A 138 -10.12 12.48 14.13
C ILE A 138 -11.31 13.44 13.98
N GLU A 139 -11.47 13.99 12.78
CA GLU A 139 -12.69 14.66 12.34
C GLU A 139 -13.09 14.07 10.99
N GLU A 140 -14.24 13.42 11.00
CA GLU A 140 -14.74 12.60 9.89
C GLU A 140 -15.62 13.42 8.96
N ARG A 141 -16.20 14.52 9.47
CA ARG A 141 -17.21 15.28 8.75
C ARG A 141 -16.59 16.22 7.74
N SER A 142 -16.97 16.05 6.48
CA SER A 142 -16.59 16.97 5.40
C SER A 142 -17.24 18.36 5.52
N ASP A 143 -18.32 18.49 6.30
CA ASP A 143 -19.03 19.74 6.57
C ASP A 143 -18.63 20.42 7.90
N CYS A 144 -17.57 19.94 8.57
CA CYS A 144 -17.04 20.58 9.77
C CYS A 144 -16.51 22.00 9.47
N LYS A 145 -16.37 22.84 10.50
CA LYS A 145 -15.83 24.22 10.35
C LYS A 145 -14.45 24.28 9.67
N MET A 146 -13.71 23.18 9.74
CA MET A 146 -12.32 23.06 9.30
C MET A 146 -12.19 22.69 7.81
N LYS A 147 -13.21 21.99 7.23
CA LYS A 147 -13.30 21.52 5.82
C LYS A 147 -11.93 21.20 5.21
N PRO A 148 -11.36 19.98 5.34
CA PRO A 148 -11.95 18.65 5.05
C PRO A 148 -11.83 17.65 6.23
N PRO A 149 -12.16 16.34 6.07
CA PRO A 149 -11.82 15.32 7.07
C PRO A 149 -10.30 15.24 7.31
N PHE A 150 -9.92 15.00 8.56
CA PHE A 150 -8.52 14.94 8.97
C PHE A 150 -8.28 14.05 10.20
N MET A 151 -7.01 13.70 10.37
CA MET A 151 -6.49 13.00 11.54
C MET A 151 -5.32 13.80 12.14
N LEU A 152 -5.33 13.98 13.46
CA LEU A 152 -4.19 14.49 14.23
C LEU A 152 -3.46 13.30 14.84
N MET A 153 -2.17 13.18 14.57
CA MET A 153 -1.36 12.04 14.98
C MET A 153 0.05 12.45 15.41
N ASP A 154 0.81 11.52 15.99
CA ASP A 154 2.22 11.74 16.31
C ASP A 154 3.01 12.28 15.12
N CYS A 155 3.87 13.26 15.38
CA CYS A 155 4.86 13.72 14.41
C CYS A 155 6.15 12.91 14.57
N LEU A 156 6.36 11.96 13.67
CA LEU A 156 7.56 11.12 13.64
C LEU A 156 8.63 11.80 12.78
N ARG A 157 9.81 12.04 13.38
CA ARG A 157 10.95 12.66 12.70
C ARG A 157 11.64 11.66 11.77
N GLY A 158 11.04 11.43 10.62
CA GLY A 158 11.54 10.54 9.58
C GLY A 158 10.91 10.84 8.23
N ASN A 159 11.24 10.00 7.26
CA ASN A 159 10.86 10.17 5.86
C ASN A 159 10.34 8.86 5.29
N VAL A 160 9.43 8.95 4.31
CA VAL A 160 8.96 7.77 3.56
C VAL A 160 9.73 7.62 2.25
N GLY A 161 9.54 6.49 1.56
CA GLY A 161 10.20 6.21 0.28
C GLY A 161 10.08 7.33 -0.74
N MET A 162 8.91 7.98 -0.85
CA MET A 162 8.69 9.08 -1.80
C MET A 162 9.60 10.28 -1.55
N ASP A 163 9.95 10.55 -0.29
CA ASP A 163 10.88 11.61 0.10
C ASP A 163 12.35 11.22 -0.15
N LEU A 164 12.62 9.92 -0.34
CA LEU A 164 13.95 9.30 -0.41
C LEU A 164 14.19 8.61 -1.77
N SER A 165 13.63 9.18 -2.85
CA SER A 165 13.80 8.71 -4.23
C SER A 165 13.32 7.27 -4.49
N MET A 166 12.44 6.73 -3.64
CA MET A 166 11.92 5.36 -3.73
C MET A 166 13.03 4.29 -3.74
N THR A 167 14.16 4.56 -3.09
CA THR A 167 15.28 3.62 -3.02
C THR A 167 15.78 3.45 -1.59
N VAL A 168 16.24 2.24 -1.29
CA VAL A 168 16.92 1.93 -0.02
C VAL A 168 18.41 1.76 -0.32
N PRO A 169 19.29 2.59 0.28
CA PRO A 169 20.73 2.52 0.07
C PRO A 169 21.28 1.11 0.39
N PRO A 170 22.20 0.58 -0.43
CA PRO A 170 22.69 -0.80 -0.28
C PRO A 170 23.21 -1.14 1.12
N GLN A 171 23.84 -0.17 1.82
CA GLN A 171 24.35 -0.36 3.18
C GLN A 171 23.25 -0.63 4.22
N TYR A 172 22.04 -0.12 4.00
CA TYR A 172 20.91 -0.26 4.93
C TYR A 172 19.90 -1.33 4.49
N LYS A 173 19.90 -1.70 3.21
CA LYS A 173 18.92 -2.60 2.58
C LYS A 173 18.63 -3.87 3.38
N LYS A 174 19.66 -4.63 3.79
CA LYS A 174 19.46 -5.86 4.57
C LYS A 174 18.94 -5.61 5.99
N ALA A 175 19.28 -4.49 6.61
CA ALA A 175 18.75 -4.13 7.92
C ALA A 175 17.26 -3.78 7.81
N PHE A 176 16.94 -2.87 6.89
CA PHE A 176 15.57 -2.46 6.57
C PHE A 176 14.67 -3.65 6.21
N LEU A 177 15.10 -4.50 5.27
CA LEU A 177 14.32 -5.68 4.86
C LEU A 177 14.09 -6.67 6.01
N ARG A 178 15.04 -6.79 6.94
CA ARG A 178 14.87 -7.63 8.13
C ARG A 178 13.78 -7.07 9.06
N ASP A 179 13.77 -5.76 9.29
CA ASP A 179 12.75 -5.14 10.13
C ASP A 179 11.38 -5.18 9.46
N LEU A 180 11.33 -5.04 8.13
CA LEU A 180 10.12 -5.24 7.36
C LEU A 180 9.60 -6.69 7.45
N ALA A 181 10.49 -7.69 7.45
CA ALA A 181 10.11 -9.09 7.68
C ALA A 181 9.50 -9.31 9.08
N LYS A 182 10.01 -8.63 10.13
CA LYS A 182 9.42 -8.69 11.48
C LYS A 182 7.99 -8.15 11.51
N ILE A 183 7.74 -7.06 10.81
CA ILE A 183 6.40 -6.47 10.71
C ILE A 183 5.47 -7.41 9.94
N HIS A 184 5.95 -7.97 8.82
CA HIS A 184 5.17 -8.89 7.98
C HIS A 184 4.79 -10.16 8.75
N VAL A 185 5.72 -10.74 9.52
CA VAL A 185 5.44 -11.88 10.41
C VAL A 185 4.46 -11.50 11.52
N GLN A 186 4.55 -10.30 12.11
CA GLN A 186 3.54 -9.88 13.08
C GLN A 186 2.14 -9.75 12.45
N LEU A 187 2.03 -9.21 11.24
CA LEU A 187 0.75 -9.12 10.52
C LEU A 187 0.15 -10.50 10.24
N SER A 188 0.98 -11.51 9.97
CA SER A 188 0.50 -12.88 9.71
C SER A 188 -0.16 -13.53 10.93
N THR A 189 0.10 -13.00 12.14
CA THR A 189 -0.55 -13.43 13.39
C THR A 189 -1.88 -12.73 13.66
N VAL A 190 -2.19 -11.66 12.92
CA VAL A 190 -3.45 -10.91 13.06
C VAL A 190 -4.51 -11.58 12.19
N LEU A 191 -5.20 -12.56 12.78
CA LEU A 191 -6.11 -13.45 12.08
C LEU A 191 -7.58 -13.10 12.34
N LEU A 192 -8.36 -12.94 11.28
CA LEU A 192 -9.77 -12.59 11.31
C LEU A 192 -10.64 -13.71 10.69
N PRO A 193 -11.88 -13.90 11.15
CA PRO A 193 -12.74 -14.99 10.68
C PRO A 193 -13.30 -14.79 9.27
N LYS A 194 -13.35 -13.56 8.76
CA LYS A 194 -13.88 -13.24 7.43
C LYS A 194 -12.90 -12.41 6.62
N ILE A 195 -13.04 -12.41 5.29
CA ILE A 195 -12.30 -11.51 4.39
C ILE A 195 -13.07 -10.19 4.30
N GLY A 196 -12.45 -9.09 4.71
CA GLY A 196 -13.16 -7.81 4.86
C GLY A 196 -12.36 -6.73 5.56
N THR A 197 -12.93 -5.53 5.65
CA THR A 197 -12.32 -4.40 6.37
C THR A 197 -12.71 -4.41 7.85
N ILE A 198 -11.91 -3.75 8.69
CA ILE A 198 -12.28 -3.43 10.07
C ILE A 198 -13.03 -2.10 10.04
N VAL A 199 -14.33 -2.13 10.33
CA VAL A 199 -15.20 -0.95 10.23
C VAL A 199 -15.21 -0.13 11.51
N SER A 200 -15.10 -0.81 12.65
CA SER A 200 -15.04 -0.16 13.96
C SER A 200 -14.40 -1.06 15.02
N VAL A 201 -13.84 -0.42 16.04
CA VAL A 201 -13.30 -1.07 17.25
C VAL A 201 -13.97 -0.44 18.47
N ASN A 202 -14.58 -1.26 19.31
CA ASN A 202 -15.22 -0.85 20.54
C ASN A 202 -14.19 -0.67 21.67
N ALA A 203 -14.56 0.06 22.73
CA ALA A 203 -13.68 0.32 23.86
C ALA A 203 -13.25 -0.95 24.63
N ASP A 204 -14.05 -2.03 24.55
CA ASP A 204 -13.73 -3.33 25.15
C ASP A 204 -12.78 -4.18 24.28
N GLY A 205 -12.35 -3.66 23.12
CA GLY A 205 -11.47 -4.34 22.17
C GLY A 205 -12.20 -5.27 21.19
N SER A 206 -13.53 -5.39 21.28
CA SER A 206 -14.34 -6.04 20.24
C SER A 206 -14.36 -5.18 18.96
N TYR A 207 -14.64 -5.81 17.81
CA TYR A 207 -14.55 -5.15 16.51
C TYR A 207 -15.61 -5.67 15.55
N HIS A 208 -15.88 -4.90 14.50
CA HIS A 208 -16.83 -5.27 13.45
C HIS A 208 -16.14 -5.36 12.09
N GLN A 209 -16.30 -6.49 11.40
CA GLN A 209 -15.86 -6.66 10.02
C GLN A 209 -16.94 -6.25 9.03
N GLY A 210 -16.53 -5.61 7.94
CA GLY A 210 -17.42 -5.16 6.87
C GLY A 210 -16.84 -5.39 5.48
N PRO A 211 -17.55 -4.93 4.44
CA PRO A 211 -17.14 -5.11 3.05
C PRO A 211 -15.83 -4.40 2.75
N ILE A 212 -15.13 -4.90 1.73
CA ILE A 212 -14.04 -4.21 1.04
C ILE A 212 -14.68 -3.21 0.07
N PRO A 213 -14.34 -1.90 0.15
CA PRO A 213 -14.86 -0.89 -0.77
C PRO A 213 -14.67 -1.27 -2.24
N GLY A 214 -15.70 -1.07 -3.06
CA GLY A 214 -15.71 -1.46 -4.47
C GLY A 214 -15.88 -2.97 -4.71
N LEU A 215 -15.42 -3.83 -3.80
CA LEU A 215 -15.40 -5.29 -3.98
C LEU A 215 -16.58 -6.02 -3.31
N GLY A 216 -17.02 -5.61 -2.11
CA GLY A 216 -18.11 -6.25 -1.36
C GLY A 216 -17.65 -7.08 -0.17
N GLY A 217 -18.49 -8.02 0.30
CA GLY A 217 -18.24 -8.83 1.50
C GLY A 217 -18.91 -8.28 2.77
N PRO A 218 -18.42 -8.61 3.98
CA PRO A 218 -17.26 -9.48 4.23
C PRO A 218 -17.56 -10.92 3.78
N PHE A 219 -16.57 -11.59 3.19
CA PHE A 219 -16.71 -12.93 2.65
C PHE A 219 -16.32 -13.99 3.69
N ASP A 220 -17.00 -15.13 3.65
CA ASP A 220 -16.70 -16.26 4.54
C ASP A 220 -15.57 -17.12 3.99
N THR A 221 -15.36 -17.13 2.67
CA THR A 221 -14.32 -17.93 2.02
C THR A 221 -13.45 -17.15 1.03
N ALA A 222 -12.23 -17.66 0.79
CA ALA A 222 -11.35 -17.15 -0.25
C ALA A 222 -11.95 -17.31 -1.66
N THR A 223 -12.69 -18.39 -1.89
CA THR A 223 -13.44 -18.66 -3.11
C THR A 223 -14.42 -17.52 -3.42
N GLU A 224 -15.23 -17.11 -2.43
CA GLU A 224 -16.16 -15.98 -2.59
C GLU A 224 -15.43 -14.68 -2.92
N PHE A 225 -14.29 -14.43 -2.28
CA PHE A 225 -13.44 -13.26 -2.57
C PHE A 225 -12.93 -13.28 -4.01
N PHE A 226 -12.36 -14.40 -4.50
CA PHE A 226 -11.84 -14.49 -5.86
C PHE A 226 -12.95 -14.39 -6.92
N GLN A 227 -14.13 -14.95 -6.65
CA GLN A 227 -15.31 -14.77 -7.51
C GLN A 227 -15.77 -13.31 -7.55
N ALA A 228 -15.83 -12.64 -6.40
CA ALA A 228 -16.18 -11.22 -6.33
C ALA A 228 -15.15 -10.37 -7.08
N TRP A 229 -13.85 -10.67 -6.93
CA TRP A 229 -12.77 -9.98 -7.63
C TRP A 229 -12.88 -10.14 -9.14
N ALA A 230 -13.09 -11.37 -9.62
CA ALA A 230 -13.28 -11.68 -11.03
C ALA A 230 -14.48 -10.93 -11.64
N ASN A 231 -15.57 -10.81 -10.89
CA ASN A 231 -16.80 -10.18 -11.37
C ASN A 231 -16.75 -8.64 -11.39
N LYS A 232 -15.99 -8.03 -10.47
CA LYS A 232 -16.00 -6.57 -10.28
C LYS A 232 -14.79 -5.85 -10.86
N THR A 233 -13.68 -6.56 -11.02
CA THR A 233 -12.43 -5.97 -11.49
C THR A 233 -12.43 -5.77 -13.00
N LYS A 234 -11.96 -4.61 -13.45
CA LYS A 234 -11.74 -4.28 -14.87
C LYS A 234 -10.30 -3.80 -15.03
N PHE A 235 -9.71 -4.08 -16.19
CA PHE A 235 -8.32 -3.70 -16.49
C PHE A 235 -8.11 -2.19 -16.66
N GLY A 236 -9.17 -1.43 -16.98
CA GLY A 236 -9.12 0.03 -17.10
C GLY A 236 -8.85 0.56 -18.51
N MET A 237 -8.22 -0.21 -19.41
CA MET A 237 -8.05 0.16 -20.83
C MET A 237 -9.07 -0.54 -21.74
N THR A 238 -9.51 0.14 -22.81
CA THR A 238 -10.31 -0.47 -23.89
C THR A 238 -9.43 -1.23 -24.88
N ASP A 239 -10.03 -2.09 -25.69
CA ASP A 239 -9.34 -2.79 -26.78
C ASP A 239 -8.64 -1.82 -27.75
N GLU A 240 -9.26 -0.68 -28.06
CA GLU A 240 -8.66 0.35 -28.92
C GLU A 240 -7.42 0.96 -28.30
N GLN A 241 -7.49 1.33 -27.01
CA GLN A 241 -6.35 1.87 -26.26
C GLN A 241 -5.21 0.84 -26.18
N LEU A 242 -5.54 -0.43 -25.95
CA LEU A 242 -4.58 -1.53 -25.95
C LEU A 242 -3.94 -1.75 -27.33
N ARG A 243 -4.72 -1.66 -28.42
CA ARG A 243 -4.16 -1.75 -29.79
C ARG A 243 -3.16 -0.64 -30.06
N GLU A 244 -3.49 0.58 -29.65
CA GLU A 244 -2.60 1.73 -29.80
C GLU A 244 -1.32 1.58 -28.97
N ALA A 245 -1.44 1.18 -27.70
CA ALA A 245 -0.30 1.02 -26.80
C ALA A 245 0.61 -0.15 -27.18
N CYS A 246 0.03 -1.29 -27.58
CA CYS A 246 0.77 -2.54 -27.79
C CYS A 246 1.29 -2.73 -29.22
N GLY A 247 0.73 -2.00 -30.20
CA GLY A 247 1.06 -2.14 -31.62
C GLY A 247 1.04 -3.60 -32.10
N PRO A 248 2.17 -4.16 -32.57
CA PRO A 248 2.21 -5.52 -33.12
C PRO A 248 1.88 -6.63 -32.08
N TYR A 249 2.04 -6.35 -30.79
CA TYR A 249 1.76 -7.32 -29.72
C TYR A 249 0.29 -7.38 -29.31
N ALA A 250 -0.55 -6.46 -29.83
CA ALA A 250 -1.96 -6.34 -29.45
C ALA A 250 -2.76 -7.63 -29.68
N ALA A 251 -2.42 -8.40 -30.73
CA ALA A 251 -3.10 -9.65 -31.06
C ALA A 251 -2.93 -10.75 -29.99
N GLU A 252 -1.82 -10.73 -29.24
CA GLU A 252 -1.57 -11.64 -28.12
C GLU A 252 -2.09 -11.06 -26.80
N ILE A 253 -1.85 -9.77 -26.55
CA ILE A 253 -2.13 -9.12 -25.27
C ILE A 253 -3.63 -8.94 -25.02
N ILE A 254 -4.41 -8.50 -26.01
CA ILE A 254 -5.83 -8.17 -25.80
C ILE A 254 -6.63 -9.40 -25.35
N PRO A 255 -6.55 -10.57 -26.03
CA PRO A 255 -7.22 -11.78 -25.53
C PRO A 255 -6.71 -12.22 -24.15
N SER A 256 -5.43 -11.99 -23.87
CA SER A 256 -4.78 -12.34 -22.61
C SER A 256 -5.35 -11.53 -21.44
N VAL A 257 -5.43 -10.21 -21.58
CA VAL A 257 -6.05 -9.29 -20.62
C VAL A 257 -7.55 -9.62 -20.45
N SER A 258 -8.29 -9.71 -21.55
CA SER A 258 -9.75 -9.90 -21.51
C SER A 258 -10.21 -11.22 -20.89
N SER A 259 -9.36 -12.26 -20.88
CA SER A 259 -9.69 -13.57 -20.30
C SER A 259 -9.20 -13.77 -18.86
N PHE A 260 -8.37 -12.86 -18.32
CA PHE A 260 -7.72 -13.06 -17.03
C PHE A 260 -8.70 -13.06 -15.87
N ALA A 261 -9.50 -12.00 -15.71
CA ALA A 261 -10.48 -11.91 -14.63
C ALA A 261 -11.46 -13.09 -14.63
N LYS A 262 -11.96 -13.46 -15.83
CA LYS A 262 -12.81 -14.65 -16.00
C LYS A 262 -12.11 -15.92 -15.53
N SER A 263 -10.83 -16.09 -15.86
CA SER A 263 -10.05 -17.27 -15.47
C SER A 263 -9.85 -17.33 -13.96
N ILE A 264 -9.67 -16.21 -13.26
CA ILE A 264 -9.63 -16.18 -11.79
C ILE A 264 -10.97 -16.66 -11.22
N GLY A 265 -12.10 -16.21 -11.79
CA GLY A 265 -13.43 -16.64 -11.36
C GLY A 265 -13.70 -18.13 -11.61
N GLU A 266 -13.25 -18.66 -12.75
CA GLU A 266 -13.35 -20.09 -13.10
C GLU A 266 -12.52 -20.99 -12.18
N LEU A 267 -11.44 -20.47 -11.59
CA LEU A 267 -10.50 -21.21 -10.74
C LEU A 267 -10.69 -20.97 -9.25
N ALA A 268 -11.62 -20.10 -8.85
CA ALA A 268 -11.70 -19.55 -7.51
C ALA A 268 -11.70 -20.60 -6.39
N ASP A 269 -12.36 -21.75 -6.61
CA ASP A 269 -12.47 -22.88 -5.68
C ASP A 269 -11.18 -23.71 -5.54
N THR A 270 -10.19 -23.48 -6.39
CA THR A 270 -8.89 -24.16 -6.39
C THR A 270 -7.71 -23.24 -6.03
N LEU A 271 -7.92 -21.92 -6.02
CA LEU A 271 -6.84 -20.96 -5.79
C LEU A 271 -6.34 -20.97 -4.35
N SER A 272 -7.23 -21.20 -3.38
CA SER A 272 -6.86 -21.17 -1.97
C SER A 272 -6.64 -22.54 -1.36
N VAL A 273 -5.57 -22.68 -0.58
CA VAL A 273 -5.37 -23.86 0.28
C VAL A 273 -6.04 -23.72 1.64
N ARG A 274 -6.56 -22.53 1.96
CA ARG A 274 -7.15 -22.16 3.25
C ARG A 274 -8.44 -21.39 3.00
N ASP A 275 -9.35 -22.05 2.30
CA ASP A 275 -10.57 -21.41 1.81
C ASP A 275 -11.41 -20.82 2.94
N ASP A 276 -11.55 -21.53 4.07
CA ASP A 276 -12.32 -21.12 5.26
C ASP A 276 -11.51 -20.27 6.28
N GLY A 277 -10.29 -19.85 5.93
CA GLY A 277 -9.44 -19.03 6.79
C GLY A 277 -8.80 -19.78 7.99
N PRO A 278 -8.51 -19.09 9.10
CA PRO A 278 -8.68 -17.65 9.30
C PRO A 278 -7.74 -16.82 8.40
N PHE A 279 -8.08 -15.55 8.21
CA PHE A 279 -7.49 -14.66 7.21
C PHE A 279 -6.58 -13.61 7.85
N PRO A 280 -5.32 -13.45 7.41
CA PRO A 280 -4.41 -12.44 7.92
C PRO A 280 -4.82 -11.03 7.49
N LEU A 281 -4.50 -10.03 8.33
CA LEU A 281 -4.68 -8.62 8.00
C LEU A 281 -3.60 -8.13 7.02
N CYS A 282 -4.02 -7.81 5.80
CA CYS A 282 -3.21 -7.16 4.79
C CYS A 282 -3.19 -5.64 5.00
N HIS A 283 -2.04 -5.01 4.78
CA HIS A 283 -1.93 -3.54 4.71
C HIS A 283 -2.60 -2.96 3.44
N GLY A 284 -2.58 -3.72 2.33
CA GLY A 284 -3.05 -3.29 1.01
C GLY A 284 -1.99 -2.58 0.16
N ASP A 285 -1.09 -1.83 0.80
CA ASP A 285 0.00 -1.08 0.14
C ASP A 285 1.32 -1.18 0.94
N PHE A 286 1.75 -2.41 1.26
CA PHE A 286 2.88 -2.65 2.15
C PHE A 286 4.22 -2.47 1.43
N GLY A 287 4.92 -1.38 1.69
CA GLY A 287 6.23 -1.11 1.09
C GLY A 287 6.86 0.17 1.62
N HIS A 288 8.11 0.43 1.23
CA HIS A 288 8.89 1.60 1.66
C HIS A 288 8.19 2.96 1.40
N ASN A 289 7.23 3.03 0.47
CA ASN A 289 6.33 4.18 0.29
C ASN A 289 5.51 4.52 1.55
N ASN A 290 5.22 3.54 2.41
CA ASN A 290 4.37 3.68 3.61
C ASN A 290 5.12 3.31 4.90
N ILE A 291 6.46 3.31 4.85
CA ILE A 291 7.32 3.09 6.02
C ILE A 291 8.11 4.36 6.31
N ILE A 292 7.89 4.94 7.49
CA ILE A 292 8.67 6.07 7.97
C ILE A 292 9.98 5.53 8.54
N VAL A 293 11.11 6.07 8.08
CA VAL A 293 12.44 5.70 8.56
C VAL A 293 13.25 6.89 9.07
N ASP A 294 14.18 6.61 9.98
CA ASP A 294 15.24 7.55 10.37
C ASP A 294 16.39 7.59 9.35
N ASP A 295 17.42 8.40 9.61
CA ASP A 295 18.59 8.60 8.76
C ASP A 295 19.51 7.38 8.65
N GLN A 296 19.31 6.35 9.49
CA GLN A 296 19.94 5.04 9.39
C GLN A 296 18.99 3.97 8.81
N TYR A 297 17.83 4.38 8.28
CA TYR A 297 16.80 3.50 7.73
C TYR A 297 16.21 2.52 8.76
N HIS A 298 16.27 2.84 10.06
CA HIS A 298 15.48 2.11 11.06
C HIS A 298 14.00 2.48 10.91
N ILE A 299 13.13 1.47 10.97
CA ILE A 299 11.69 1.67 10.84
C ILE A 299 11.13 2.36 12.10
N LEU A 300 10.60 3.56 11.93
CA LEU A 300 9.93 4.32 12.98
C LEU A 300 8.44 4.02 13.05
N SER A 301 7.78 3.81 11.90
CA SER A 301 6.35 3.50 11.85
C SER A 301 5.90 2.98 10.49
N VAL A 302 4.82 2.21 10.50
CA VAL A 302 3.99 1.87 9.33
C VAL A 302 2.78 2.80 9.32
N ILE A 303 2.50 3.42 8.18
CA ILE A 303 1.41 4.40 8.02
C ILE A 303 0.51 4.04 6.83
N ASP A 304 -0.57 4.79 6.64
CA ASP A 304 -1.47 4.66 5.50
C ASP A 304 -2.21 3.30 5.42
N TRP A 305 -3.01 3.03 6.45
CA TRP A 305 -3.80 1.79 6.56
C TRP A 305 -5.16 1.88 5.84
N GLU A 306 -5.34 2.83 4.92
CA GLU A 306 -6.64 3.08 4.29
C GLU A 306 -7.12 1.92 3.40
N MET A 307 -6.18 1.14 2.86
CA MET A 307 -6.43 -0.03 2.03
C MET A 307 -6.39 -1.36 2.81
N ALA A 308 -6.32 -1.32 4.14
CA ALA A 308 -6.16 -2.51 4.95
C ALA A 308 -7.43 -3.38 4.97
N PHE A 309 -7.25 -4.68 4.82
CA PHE A 309 -8.33 -5.67 4.89
C PHE A 309 -7.79 -7.04 5.29
N ALA A 310 -8.61 -7.86 5.94
CA ALA A 310 -8.32 -9.29 6.10
C ALA A 310 -8.47 -9.98 4.75
N GLY A 311 -7.42 -10.64 4.24
CA GLY A 311 -7.39 -11.21 2.89
C GLY A 311 -7.00 -12.69 2.84
N PRO A 312 -7.22 -13.38 1.71
CA PRO A 312 -6.69 -14.73 1.51
C PRO A 312 -5.17 -14.80 1.72
N TRP A 313 -4.66 -15.95 2.18
CA TRP A 313 -3.22 -16.17 2.32
C TRP A 313 -2.46 -16.04 1.00
N GLU A 314 -3.13 -16.29 -0.12
CA GLU A 314 -2.60 -16.11 -1.46
C GLU A 314 -2.32 -14.64 -1.78
N ILE A 315 -3.12 -13.71 -1.25
CA ILE A 315 -2.92 -12.26 -1.42
C ILE A 315 -1.94 -11.73 -0.38
N PHE A 316 -2.04 -12.19 0.86
CA PHE A 316 -1.16 -11.78 1.95
C PHE A 316 0.29 -12.22 1.71
N GLY A 317 0.50 -13.40 1.11
CA GLY A 317 1.81 -13.97 0.81
C GLY A 317 2.53 -13.35 -0.39
N ASP A 318 2.21 -12.10 -0.77
CA ASP A 318 2.99 -11.35 -1.74
C ASP A 318 4.19 -10.67 -1.07
N PHE A 319 5.22 -10.34 -1.85
CA PHE A 319 6.34 -9.57 -1.32
C PHE A 319 5.92 -8.12 -1.02
N PRO A 320 6.53 -7.46 -0.02
CA PRO A 320 6.40 -6.02 0.12
C PRO A 320 6.77 -5.32 -1.19
N LEU A 321 6.15 -4.19 -1.51
CA LEU A 321 6.38 -3.48 -2.78
C LEU A 321 7.84 -3.07 -2.99
N THR A 322 8.61 -2.92 -1.90
CA THR A 322 10.07 -2.74 -1.94
C THR A 322 10.82 -3.88 -2.66
N LEU A 323 10.23 -5.07 -2.70
CA LEU A 323 10.75 -6.29 -3.32
C LEU A 323 9.87 -6.78 -4.48
N SER A 324 8.92 -5.96 -4.96
CA SER A 324 8.03 -6.33 -6.05
C SER A 324 8.82 -6.48 -7.35
N ILE A 325 8.63 -7.61 -8.02
CA ILE A 325 9.16 -7.89 -9.36
C ILE A 325 7.97 -8.28 -10.24
N ILE A 326 7.95 -7.81 -11.49
CA ILE A 326 6.94 -8.25 -12.45
C ILE A 326 7.16 -9.75 -12.72
N PRO A 327 6.15 -10.62 -12.57
CA PRO A 327 6.27 -12.04 -12.86
C PRO A 327 6.90 -12.27 -14.24
N PRO A 328 7.96 -13.09 -14.36
CA PRO A 328 8.63 -13.32 -15.65
C PRO A 328 7.69 -13.78 -16.78
N ALA A 329 6.55 -14.38 -16.43
CA ALA A 329 5.55 -14.81 -17.40
C ALA A 329 4.76 -13.65 -18.04
N ILE A 330 4.66 -12.50 -17.36
CA ILE A 330 3.92 -11.32 -17.86
C ILE A 330 4.83 -10.11 -18.11
N ASP A 331 6.10 -10.19 -17.70
CA ASP A 331 7.14 -9.20 -17.97
C ASP A 331 7.61 -9.27 -19.44
N ALA A 332 8.38 -8.26 -19.85
CA ALA A 332 8.92 -8.16 -21.18
C ALA A 332 9.97 -9.27 -21.44
N PRO A 333 9.85 -10.03 -22.54
CA PRO A 333 10.72 -11.19 -22.80
C PRO A 333 12.19 -10.81 -23.00
N TRP A 334 12.48 -9.58 -23.42
CA TRP A 334 13.86 -9.13 -23.60
C TRP A 334 14.62 -8.93 -22.28
N ASN A 335 13.95 -8.90 -21.13
CA ASN A 335 14.58 -8.83 -19.80
C ASN A 335 15.26 -10.14 -19.39
N TYR A 336 14.98 -11.24 -20.08
CA TYR A 336 15.46 -12.59 -19.75
C TYR A 336 16.28 -13.20 -20.88
N ASN A 337 17.22 -14.08 -20.52
CA ASN A 337 17.96 -14.94 -21.43
C ASN A 337 17.08 -16.10 -21.92
N GLU A 338 17.56 -16.85 -22.92
CA GLU A 338 16.82 -18.01 -23.46
C GLU A 338 16.54 -19.10 -22.42
N ASP A 339 17.39 -19.21 -21.38
CA ASP A 339 17.21 -20.12 -20.24
C ASP A 339 16.26 -19.58 -19.15
N GLY A 340 15.69 -18.39 -19.36
CA GLY A 340 14.81 -17.71 -18.41
C GLY A 340 15.53 -16.97 -17.28
N SER A 341 16.87 -16.94 -17.28
CA SER A 341 17.63 -16.16 -16.29
C SER A 341 17.53 -14.66 -16.57
N PRO A 342 17.48 -13.80 -15.52
CA PRO A 342 17.43 -12.35 -15.70
C PRO A 342 18.73 -11.81 -16.32
N LYS A 343 18.62 -10.84 -17.24
CA LYS A 343 19.77 -10.25 -17.94
C LYS A 343 20.48 -9.15 -17.19
N SER A 344 19.74 -8.27 -16.51
CA SER A 344 20.33 -7.13 -15.82
C SER A 344 20.83 -7.52 -14.43
N ALA A 345 21.93 -6.90 -14.00
CA ALA A 345 22.46 -7.08 -12.65
C ALA A 345 21.42 -6.68 -11.58
N ASP A 346 20.64 -5.64 -11.83
CA ASP A 346 19.59 -5.17 -10.92
C ASP A 346 18.50 -6.21 -10.72
N LEU A 347 18.02 -6.84 -11.80
CA LEU A 347 16.99 -7.88 -11.71
C LEU A 347 17.53 -9.15 -11.04
N VAL A 348 18.79 -9.51 -11.31
CA VAL A 348 19.49 -10.60 -10.59
C VAL A 348 19.53 -10.30 -9.08
N GLU A 349 19.85 -9.07 -8.70
CA GLU A 349 19.90 -8.65 -7.30
C GLU A 349 18.51 -8.70 -6.66
N GLN A 350 17.46 -8.19 -7.31
CA GLN A 350 16.09 -8.23 -6.81
C GLN A 350 15.62 -9.67 -6.52
N PHE A 351 15.90 -10.63 -7.41
CA PHE A 351 15.60 -12.05 -7.15
C PHE A 351 16.41 -12.62 -5.99
N ALA A 352 17.66 -12.17 -5.81
CA ALA A 352 18.47 -12.57 -4.66
C ALA A 352 17.91 -11.98 -3.36
N ASP A 353 17.40 -10.75 -3.38
CA ASP A 353 16.76 -10.12 -2.21
C ASP A 353 15.46 -10.80 -1.82
N GLN A 354 14.62 -11.19 -2.79
CA GLN A 354 13.39 -11.97 -2.52
C GLN A 354 13.73 -13.28 -1.79
N LYS A 355 14.74 -14.02 -2.28
CA LYS A 355 15.22 -15.25 -1.62
C LYS A 355 15.75 -14.96 -0.22
N TRP A 356 16.53 -13.89 -0.07
CA TRP A 356 17.06 -13.50 1.24
C TRP A 356 15.93 -13.11 2.21
N TYR A 357 14.90 -12.42 1.73
CA TYR A 357 13.75 -12.00 2.53
C TYR A 357 12.93 -13.18 3.03
N ILE A 358 12.71 -14.21 2.20
CA ILE A 358 12.09 -15.48 2.63
C ILE A 358 12.84 -16.07 3.82
N GLU A 359 14.18 -16.14 3.75
CA GLU A 359 14.99 -16.67 4.86
C GLU A 359 14.92 -15.79 6.11
N ALA A 360 14.83 -14.46 5.95
CA ALA A 360 14.61 -13.55 7.06
C ALA A 360 13.24 -13.76 7.73
N VAL A 361 12.18 -13.98 6.95
CA VAL A 361 10.84 -14.32 7.43
C VAL A 361 10.87 -15.65 8.19
N LYS A 362 11.45 -16.71 7.61
CA LYS A 362 11.59 -18.01 8.30
C LYS A 362 12.32 -17.88 9.62
N LEU A 363 13.41 -17.12 9.66
CA LEU A 363 14.16 -16.90 10.89
C LEU A 363 13.30 -16.24 11.96
N GLU A 364 12.47 -15.28 11.58
CA GLU A 364 11.59 -14.57 12.51
C GLU A 364 10.41 -15.43 12.97
N GLU A 365 9.76 -16.18 12.06
CA GLU A 365 8.72 -17.16 12.43
C GLU A 365 9.25 -18.17 13.46
N ASN A 366 10.50 -18.63 13.30
CA ASN A 366 11.15 -19.58 14.22
C ASN A 366 11.49 -19.00 15.60
N ARG A 367 11.44 -17.68 15.81
CA ARG A 367 11.78 -17.07 17.11
C ARG A 367 10.67 -17.19 18.15
N HIS A 368 9.42 -17.39 17.71
CA HIS A 368 8.27 -17.46 18.60
C HIS A 368 7.67 -18.87 18.55
N GLN A 369 7.78 -19.61 19.66
CA GLN A 369 7.16 -20.92 19.80
C GLN A 369 5.64 -20.79 19.62
N GLY A 370 5.09 -21.46 18.59
CA GLY A 370 3.66 -21.42 18.26
C GLY A 370 3.32 -20.67 16.97
N ASN A 371 4.28 -19.97 16.35
CA ASN A 371 4.07 -19.39 15.02
C ASN A 371 3.99 -20.50 13.96
N THR A 372 2.92 -20.48 13.20
CA THR A 372 2.78 -21.29 11.99
C THR A 372 3.53 -20.65 10.84
N HIS A 373 4.25 -21.46 10.05
CA HIS A 373 5.11 -21.03 8.93
C HIS A 373 4.34 -20.57 7.68
N TYR A 374 3.14 -20.03 7.85
CA TYR A 374 2.24 -19.74 6.74
C TYR A 374 2.74 -18.64 5.83
N LEU A 375 3.45 -17.63 6.37
CA LEU A 375 3.96 -16.55 5.54
C LEU A 375 5.17 -17.03 4.73
N SER A 376 6.14 -17.70 5.36
CA SER A 376 7.28 -18.24 4.60
C SER A 376 6.85 -19.27 3.56
N GLU A 377 5.93 -20.19 3.88
CA GLU A 377 5.38 -21.16 2.92
C GLU A 377 4.66 -20.46 1.75
N ALA A 378 3.92 -19.37 2.01
CA ALA A 378 3.27 -18.61 0.96
C ALA A 378 4.27 -17.87 0.07
N LEU A 379 5.31 -17.25 0.67
CA LEU A 379 6.40 -16.60 -0.06
C LEU A 379 7.35 -17.59 -0.75
N GLU A 380 7.37 -18.85 -0.39
CA GLU A 380 8.15 -19.85 -1.12
C GLU A 380 7.41 -20.39 -2.34
N ASN A 381 6.10 -20.19 -2.41
CA ASN A 381 5.26 -20.71 -3.48
C ASN A 381 5.21 -19.73 -4.66
N PRO A 382 5.93 -20.00 -5.78
CA PRO A 382 6.00 -19.05 -6.88
C PRO A 382 4.65 -18.85 -7.58
N LYS A 383 3.72 -19.81 -7.45
CA LYS A 383 2.38 -19.67 -8.04
C LYS A 383 1.55 -18.63 -7.28
N ARG A 384 1.59 -18.66 -5.94
CA ARG A 384 0.85 -17.70 -5.11
C ARG A 384 1.37 -16.28 -5.30
N GLN A 385 2.68 -16.13 -5.33
CA GLN A 385 3.32 -14.84 -5.61
C GLN A 385 2.90 -14.28 -6.96
N GLN A 386 3.01 -15.09 -8.01
CA GLN A 386 2.62 -14.65 -9.35
C GLN A 386 1.13 -14.33 -9.44
N LEU A 387 0.27 -15.00 -8.67
CA LEU A 387 -1.16 -14.70 -8.60
C LEU A 387 -1.42 -13.32 -7.99
N ALA A 388 -0.95 -13.07 -6.77
CA ALA A 388 -1.18 -11.81 -6.06
C ALA A 388 -0.62 -10.61 -6.84
N THR A 389 0.65 -10.72 -7.28
CA THR A 389 1.28 -9.66 -8.06
C THR A 389 0.54 -9.42 -9.39
N ALA A 390 0.11 -10.47 -10.10
CA ALA A 390 -0.63 -10.31 -11.35
C ALA A 390 -2.02 -9.71 -11.14
N MET A 391 -2.74 -10.09 -10.08
CA MET A 391 -4.03 -9.48 -9.76
C MET A 391 -3.88 -7.98 -9.49
N ARG A 392 -2.87 -7.57 -8.72
CA ARG A 392 -2.56 -6.17 -8.46
C ARG A 392 -2.19 -5.43 -9.76
N LEU A 393 -1.23 -5.94 -10.52
CA LEU A 393 -0.81 -5.33 -11.79
C LEU A 393 -1.97 -5.19 -12.78
N TYR A 394 -2.89 -6.16 -12.81
CA TYR A 394 -4.09 -6.11 -13.65
C TYR A 394 -5.07 -5.01 -13.19
N GLN A 395 -5.26 -4.85 -11.88
CA GLN A 395 -6.09 -3.78 -11.31
C GLN A 395 -5.51 -2.39 -11.61
N ASP A 396 -4.19 -2.29 -11.61
CA ASP A 396 -3.45 -1.06 -11.92
C ASP A 396 -3.38 -0.78 -13.43
N GLY A 397 -3.91 -1.67 -14.28
CA GLY A 397 -3.92 -1.51 -15.74
C GLY A 397 -2.56 -1.75 -16.41
N ASN A 398 -1.65 -2.47 -15.77
CA ASN A 398 -0.34 -2.80 -16.34
C ASN A 398 -0.48 -3.81 -17.47
N ILE A 399 0.00 -3.46 -18.65
CA ILE A 399 -0.10 -4.29 -19.85
C ILE A 399 0.79 -5.52 -19.71
N GLY A 400 0.22 -6.71 -19.93
CA GLY A 400 0.96 -7.97 -19.81
C GLY A 400 0.21 -9.16 -20.40
N THR A 401 0.91 -10.30 -20.52
CA THR A 401 0.35 -11.55 -21.05
C THR A 401 -0.19 -12.46 -19.95
N TYR A 402 -1.17 -11.97 -19.20
CA TYR A 402 -1.80 -12.60 -18.04
C TYR A 402 -2.28 -14.05 -18.25
N SER A 403 -2.73 -14.40 -19.45
CA SER A 403 -3.13 -15.77 -19.80
C SER A 403 -2.02 -16.81 -19.62
N LYS A 404 -0.73 -16.43 -19.72
CA LYS A 404 0.41 -17.34 -19.48
C LYS A 404 0.52 -17.81 -18.04
N LEU A 405 -0.14 -17.10 -17.11
CA LEU A 405 -0.21 -17.51 -15.72
C LEU A 405 -1.30 -18.56 -15.47
N LYS A 406 -2.33 -18.64 -16.34
CA LYS A 406 -3.43 -19.61 -16.21
C LYS A 406 -2.92 -21.05 -16.16
N ASP A 407 -2.01 -21.41 -17.06
CA ASP A 407 -1.44 -22.76 -17.12
C ASP A 407 -0.59 -23.08 -15.88
N LYS A 408 0.05 -22.05 -15.29
CA LYS A 408 0.84 -22.21 -14.06
C LYS A 408 -0.03 -22.38 -12.82
N PHE A 409 -1.19 -21.71 -12.77
CA PHE A 409 -2.18 -21.90 -11.72
C PHE A 409 -2.84 -23.28 -11.82
N MET A 410 -3.12 -23.76 -13.03
CA MET A 410 -3.76 -25.05 -13.33
C MET A 410 -2.87 -26.28 -13.15
N ALA A 411 -1.55 -26.15 -13.18
CA ALA A 411 -0.64 -27.31 -13.27
C ALA A 411 -0.56 -28.22 -12.03
N GLN A 412 -1.40 -28.03 -11.00
CA GLN A 412 -1.63 -29.00 -9.92
C GLN A 412 -3.06 -28.79 -9.37
N ALA A 413 -4.05 -29.25 -10.13
CA ALA A 413 -5.30 -29.77 -9.58
C ALA A 413 -5.18 -31.30 -9.47
#